data_AF-A0A6P2AZU0-F1
#
_entry.id   AF-A0A6P2AZU0-F1
#
_cell.length_a   1.000
_cell.length_b   1.000
_cell.length_c   1.000
_cell.angle_alpha   90.00
_cell.angle_beta   90.00
_cell.angle_gamma   90.00
#
_symmetry.space_group_name_H-M   'P 1'
#
loop_
_entity.id
_entity.type
_entity.pdbx_description
1 polymer ?
#
loop_
_entity_poly.entity_id
_entity_poly.type
_entity_poly.pdbx_seq_one_letter_code
_entity_poly.pdbx_strand_id
1 'polypeptide(L)'
;MSGLPEFKEVTVGYARNFIQTVLGNRLIRLEAMNGNAFRAVFSKEYFALGDDQTEVSKSQWNTMKKRMKRVNRDVFIFRRYGTASDGNLYVQFGFFVD
;
A
#
# COMPACT_ATOMS: atom_id res chain seq x y z
N MET A 1 5.11 19.18 18.61
CA MET A 1 4.80 18.85 17.21
C MET A 1 5.01 17.36 17.05
N SER A 2 3.98 16.60 16.69
CA SER A 2 4.02 15.13 16.68
C SER A 2 5.00 14.63 15.61
N GLY A 3 6.14 14.09 16.04
CA GLY A 3 7.14 13.51 15.17
C GLY A 3 6.52 12.44 14.29
N LEU A 4 6.48 12.69 12.98
CA LEU A 4 6.25 11.63 12.02
C LEU A 4 7.36 10.59 12.22
N PRO A 5 7.07 9.29 12.19
CA PRO A 5 8.10 8.27 12.29
C PRO A 5 9.18 8.52 11.23
N GLU A 6 10.44 8.47 11.64
CA GLU A 6 11.56 8.52 10.69
C GLU A 6 11.51 7.27 9.83
N PHE A 7 11.36 7.46 8.52
CA PHE A 7 11.36 6.37 7.56
C PHE A 7 12.73 6.24 6.93
N LYS A 8 13.20 5.00 6.81
CA LYS A 8 14.39 4.65 6.07
C LYS A 8 14.25 5.15 4.64
N GLU A 9 15.27 5.85 4.15
CA GLU A 9 15.37 6.16 2.74
C GLU A 9 15.59 4.85 1.98
N VAL A 10 14.58 4.43 1.23
CA VAL A 10 14.67 3.27 0.35
C VAL A 10 14.48 3.72 -1.09
N THR A 11 15.14 3.04 -2.01
CA THR A 11 14.99 3.35 -3.44
C THR A 11 13.57 3.03 -3.91
N VAL A 12 13.11 3.76 -4.92
CA VAL A 12 11.82 3.46 -5.59
C VAL A 12 11.79 2.03 -6.11
N GLY A 13 12.94 1.49 -6.57
CA GLY A 13 13.08 0.11 -7.01
C GLY A 13 12.80 -0.90 -5.90
N TYR A 14 13.35 -0.68 -4.70
CA TYR A 14 13.07 -1.51 -3.53
C TYR A 14 11.58 -1.50 -3.15
N ALA A 15 10.99 -0.30 -3.02
CA ALA A 15 9.58 -0.15 -2.71
C ALA A 15 8.67 -0.79 -3.77
N ARG A 16 9.04 -0.68 -5.05
CA ARG A 16 8.34 -1.34 -6.16
C ARG A 16 8.40 -2.86 -6.06
N ASN A 17 9.58 -3.44 -5.84
CA ASN A 17 9.74 -4.89 -5.71
C ASN A 17 8.93 -5.44 -4.52
N PHE A 18 8.97 -4.74 -3.39
CA PHE A 18 8.17 -5.08 -2.22
C PHE A 18 6.67 -5.12 -2.56
N ILE A 19 6.13 -4.04 -3.12
CA ILE A 19 4.69 -3.96 -3.34
C ILE A 19 4.23 -4.86 -4.50
N GLN A 20 5.08 -5.12 -5.49
CA GLN A 20 4.82 -6.11 -6.54
C GLN A 20 4.71 -7.54 -5.97
N THR A 21 5.46 -7.88 -4.91
CA THR A 21 5.31 -9.17 -4.21
C THR A 21 3.92 -9.31 -3.56
N VAL A 22 3.31 -8.18 -3.17
CA VAL A 22 1.99 -8.15 -2.54
C VAL A 22 0.87 -8.15 -3.58
N LEU A 23 0.97 -7.27 -4.58
CA LEU A 23 -0.13 -6.97 -5.51
C LEU A 23 0.01 -7.66 -6.87
N GLY A 24 1.19 -8.19 -7.19
CA GLY A 24 1.50 -8.80 -8.48
C GLY A 24 1.25 -7.84 -9.65
N ASN A 25 0.59 -8.37 -10.68
CA ASN A 25 0.19 -7.62 -11.88
C ASN A 25 -0.95 -6.61 -11.64
N ARG A 26 -1.54 -6.57 -10.44
CA ARG A 26 -2.59 -5.60 -10.12
C ARG A 26 -2.04 -4.23 -9.72
N LEU A 27 -0.73 -4.11 -9.48
CA LEU A 27 -0.08 -2.82 -9.29
C LEU A 27 -0.13 -2.00 -10.60
N ILE A 28 -0.73 -0.82 -10.53
CA ILE A 28 -0.83 0.09 -11.68
C ILE A 28 0.35 1.06 -11.66
N ARG A 29 0.60 1.72 -10.53
CA ARG A 29 1.71 2.65 -10.37
C ARG A 29 2.14 2.79 -8.91
N LEU A 30 3.37 3.24 -8.75
CA LEU A 30 3.97 3.61 -7.46
C LEU A 30 4.39 5.07 -7.51
N GLU A 31 3.88 5.86 -6.59
CA GLU A 31 4.17 7.29 -6.46
C GLU A 31 5.07 7.48 -5.24
N ALA A 32 6.25 8.09 -5.43
CA ALA A 32 7.08 8.54 -4.33
C ALA A 32 6.45 9.80 -3.71
N MET A 33 6.34 9.83 -2.39
CA MET A 33 5.79 10.93 -1.63
C MET A 33 6.87 11.57 -0.77
N ASN A 34 6.63 12.80 -0.31
CA ASN A 34 7.53 13.50 0.61
C ASN A 34 7.73 12.67 1.89
N GLY A 35 8.96 12.67 2.42
CA GLY A 35 9.29 12.01 3.68
C GLY A 35 9.43 10.48 3.58
N ASN A 36 10.06 9.97 2.52
CA ASN A 36 10.38 8.54 2.34
C ASN A 36 9.15 7.61 2.37
N ALA A 37 7.98 8.15 2.01
CA ALA A 37 6.74 7.41 1.88
C ALA A 37 6.41 7.12 0.42
N PHE A 38 5.61 6.09 0.20
CA PHE A 38 5.16 5.67 -1.11
C PHE A 38 3.66 5.47 -1.12
N ARG A 39 3.02 5.76 -2.25
CA ARG A 39 1.64 5.38 -2.53
C ARG A 39 1.62 4.36 -3.67
N ALA A 40 1.09 3.19 -3.40
CA ALA A 40 0.78 2.22 -4.44
C ALA A 40 -0.67 2.40 -4.86
N VAL A 41 -0.89 2.54 -6.17
CA VAL A 41 -2.20 2.55 -6.81
C VAL A 41 -2.37 1.23 -7.56
N PHE A 42 -3.51 0.56 -7.38
CA PHE A 42 -3.73 -0.80 -7.85
C PHE A 42 -5.20 -1.07 -8.21
N SER A 43 -5.40 -2.06 -9.09
CA SER A 43 -6.73 -2.43 -9.58
C SER A 43 -7.62 -2.97 -8.47
N LYS A 44 -8.91 -2.62 -8.49
CA LYS A 44 -9.95 -3.16 -7.61
C LYS A 44 -10.07 -4.69 -7.70
N GLU A 45 -9.70 -5.27 -8.85
CA GLU A 45 -9.66 -6.71 -9.08
C GLU A 45 -8.73 -7.46 -8.11
N TYR A 46 -7.80 -6.77 -7.45
CA TYR A 46 -7.00 -7.38 -6.38
C TYR A 46 -7.86 -8.00 -5.27
N PHE A 47 -9.00 -7.38 -4.94
CA PHE A 47 -9.90 -7.88 -3.90
C PHE A 47 -10.97 -8.85 -4.41
N ALA A 48 -11.05 -9.08 -5.73
CA ALA A 48 -12.06 -9.91 -6.38
C ALA A 48 -13.47 -9.65 -5.79
N LEU A 49 -13.91 -8.39 -5.85
CA LEU A 49 -15.22 -8.00 -5.36
C LEU A 49 -16.29 -8.79 -6.12
N GLY A 50 -17.20 -9.44 -5.39
CA GLY A 50 -18.37 -10.07 -5.99
C GLY A 50 -19.34 -9.03 -6.55
N ASP A 51 -20.26 -9.46 -7.41
CA ASP A 51 -21.17 -8.57 -8.14
C ASP A 51 -21.99 -7.63 -7.23
N ASP A 52 -22.28 -8.07 -6.00
CA ASP A 52 -23.03 -7.30 -5.00
C ASP A 52 -22.15 -6.38 -4.13
N GLN A 53 -20.82 -6.40 -4.28
CA GLN A 53 -19.88 -5.59 -3.50
C GLN A 53 -19.28 -4.48 -4.34
N THR A 54 -19.81 -3.27 -4.15
CA THR A 54 -19.29 -2.06 -4.80
C THR A 54 -18.07 -1.48 -4.09
N GLU A 55 -17.85 -1.83 -2.81
CA GLU A 55 -16.77 -1.30 -1.97
C GLU A 55 -15.95 -2.40 -1.28
N VAL A 56 -14.67 -2.12 -1.09
CA VAL A 56 -13.76 -3.01 -0.36
C VAL A 56 -14.01 -2.90 1.13
N SER A 57 -14.35 -4.02 1.75
CA SER A 57 -14.58 -4.12 3.18
C SER A 57 -13.33 -3.87 4.03
N LYS A 58 -13.54 -3.47 5.29
CA LYS A 58 -12.46 -3.30 6.27
C LYS A 58 -11.64 -4.59 6.49
N SER A 59 -12.28 -5.76 6.44
CA SER A 59 -11.62 -7.06 6.62
C SER A 59 -10.69 -7.39 5.44
N GLN A 60 -11.10 -7.10 4.21
CA GLN A 60 -10.26 -7.21 3.01
C GLN A 60 -9.02 -6.31 3.12
N TRP A 61 -9.21 -5.02 3.46
CA TRP A 61 -8.08 -4.11 3.72
C TRP A 61 -7.14 -4.62 4.81
N ASN A 62 -7.67 -5.11 5.92
CA ASN A 62 -6.86 -5.67 6.99
C ASN A 62 -6.07 -6.91 6.54
N THR A 63 -6.67 -7.76 5.70
CA THR A 63 -5.99 -8.94 5.14
C THR A 63 -4.82 -8.54 4.25
N MET A 64 -5.00 -7.54 3.38
CA MET A 64 -3.93 -7.00 2.55
C MET A 64 -2.79 -6.42 3.40
N LYS A 65 -3.12 -5.60 4.41
CA LYS A 65 -2.12 -5.00 5.31
C LYS A 65 -1.35 -6.07 6.10
N LYS A 66 -2.03 -7.14 6.54
CA LYS A 66 -1.38 -8.30 7.16
C LYS A 66 -0.42 -8.99 6.19
N ARG A 67 -0.81 -9.16 4.91
CA ARG A 67 0.09 -9.70 3.88
C ARG A 67 1.32 -8.82 3.68
N MET A 68 1.16 -7.50 3.56
CA MET A 68 2.27 -6.54 3.48
C MET A 68 3.26 -6.72 4.65
N LYS A 69 2.75 -6.79 5.88
CA LYS A 69 3.54 -7.01 7.10
C LYS A 69 4.23 -8.37 7.17
N ARG A 70 3.68 -9.40 6.53
CA ARG A 70 4.31 -10.73 6.43
C ARG A 70 5.43 -10.75 5.39
N VAL A 71 5.30 -10.00 4.31
CA VAL A 71 6.34 -9.86 3.27
C VAL A 71 7.53 -9.08 3.81
N ASN A 72 7.27 -8.01 4.56
CA ASN A 72 8.30 -7.22 5.23
C ASN A 72 7.76 -6.72 6.57
N ARG A 73 8.42 -7.06 7.68
CA ARG A 73 7.97 -6.70 9.04
C ARG A 73 8.13 -5.20 9.33
N ASP A 74 9.09 -4.57 8.67
CA ASP A 74 9.53 -3.19 8.87
C ASP A 74 8.70 -2.20 8.05
N VAL A 75 7.81 -2.68 7.16
CA VAL A 75 6.90 -1.82 6.41
C VAL A 75 5.94 -1.11 7.36
N PHE A 76 5.93 0.21 7.38
CA PHE A 76 4.87 0.98 8.03
C PHE A 76 3.73 1.21 7.04
N ILE A 77 2.49 1.01 7.48
CA ILE A 77 1.31 1.22 6.63
C ILE A 77 0.50 2.36 7.22
N PHE A 78 0.32 3.43 6.45
CA PHE A 78 -0.43 4.59 6.91
C PHE A 78 -1.91 4.25 7.09
N ARG A 79 -2.56 4.98 7.99
CA ARG A 79 -4.01 4.81 8.25
C ARG A 79 -4.86 5.11 7.02
N ARG A 80 -4.40 6.01 6.14
CA ARG A 80 -5.14 6.45 4.95
C ARG A 80 -4.93 5.47 3.80
N TYR A 81 -6.03 4.87 3.37
CA TYR A 81 -6.16 4.01 2.18
C TYR A 81 -7.57 4.22 1.63
N GLY A 82 -7.83 3.84 0.37
CA GLY A 82 -9.16 3.98 -0.22
C GLY A 82 -9.14 4.00 -1.74
N THR A 83 -10.04 4.76 -2.33
CA THR A 83 -10.20 4.90 -3.78
C THR A 83 -9.58 6.21 -4.26
N ALA A 84 -8.77 6.15 -5.31
CA ALA A 84 -8.23 7.30 -6.02
C ALA A 84 -9.30 7.91 -6.95
N SER A 85 -9.05 9.12 -7.45
CA SER A 85 -9.99 9.82 -8.34
C SER A 85 -10.28 9.09 -9.65
N ASP A 86 -9.36 8.24 -10.10
CA ASP A 86 -9.49 7.39 -11.28
C ASP A 86 -10.23 6.07 -11.00
N GLY A 87 -10.79 5.90 -9.80
CA GLY A 87 -11.55 4.72 -9.40
C GLY A 87 -10.68 3.52 -8.98
N ASN A 88 -9.35 3.61 -9.07
CA ASN A 88 -8.45 2.57 -8.56
C ASN A 88 -8.28 2.66 -7.04
N LEU A 89 -7.71 1.62 -6.44
CA LEU A 89 -7.45 1.60 -5.01
C LEU A 89 -6.04 2.09 -4.71
N TYR A 90 -5.85 2.67 -3.52
CA TYR A 90 -4.53 3.07 -3.05
C TYR A 90 -4.26 2.67 -1.61
N VAL A 91 -2.97 2.39 -1.34
CA VAL A 91 -2.42 2.24 0.00
C VAL A 91 -1.12 3.03 0.11
N GLN A 92 -0.92 3.69 1.25
CA GLN A 92 0.31 4.40 1.57
C GLN A 92 1.16 3.61 2.55
N PHE A 93 2.46 3.58 2.31
CA PHE A 93 3.41 2.86 3.15
C PHE A 93 4.80 3.52 3.15
N GLY A 94 5.59 3.19 4.17
CA GLY A 94 7.01 3.52 4.29
C GLY A 94 7.74 2.34 4.93
N PHE A 95 9.02 2.50 5.25
CA PHE A 95 9.81 1.47 5.93
C PHE A 95 10.48 2.09 7.15
N PHE A 96 10.37 1.45 8.30
CA PHE A 96 11.03 1.93 9.50
C PHE A 96 12.56 1.89 9.32
N VAL A 97 13.24 2.85 9.97
CA VAL A 97 14.67 2.72 10.26
C VAL A 97 14.80 1.63 11.32
N ASP A 98 15.64 0.63 11.06
CA ASP A 98 15.98 -0.41 12.06
C ASP A 98 16.58 0.22 13.32
#